data_AF-A0A6M2DTP4-F1
#
_entry.id   AF-A0A6M2DTP4-F1
#
_cell.length_a   1.000
_cell.length_b   1.000
_cell.length_c   1.000
_cell.angle_alpha   90.00
_cell.angle_beta   90.00
_cell.angle_gamma   90.00
#
_symmetry.space_group_name_H-M   'P 1'
#
loop_
_entity.id
_entity.type
_entity.pdbx_description
1 polymer ?
#
loop_
_entity_poly.entity_id
_entity_poly.type
_entity_poly.pdbx_seq_one_letter_code
_entity_poly.pdbx_strand_id
1 'polypeptide(L)'
;MMDNATNRIKVMYWNANGIFRKITELEYIANTKNIDIILLQETHLNSTRHINIPNYTIYRQDTIRARGTAILAKNNLRHEEVALPDLSTAEATAINIGRGNNKITVVSAYVPGSRFRKRDFTNLLGLGDRVLIAGNFNAQHPTWHCSSANPNGTMLFKMVHSGTSDCSLHHPTTYNNSVIDLAITKGIHLEDQPTTEHILNSDHNPVFLTISLSHHNHHDTNHTRLDSYNYTRADWRRFRESINTNIKHTMPISNSTEIEQAVAHLTHTINNAAAIAIPKHTITNTSSIQLPETILRKIQFKNRIKKLWNLTKNPAIKTHLNRLIKIIGTEVKAHKNNV
;
A
#
# COMPACT_ATOMS: atom_id res chain seq x y z
N MET A 1 -12.12 33.58 -1.06
CA MET A 1 -11.43 32.59 -0.23
C MET A 1 -12.28 31.34 -0.15
N MET A 2 -11.96 30.29 -0.91
CA MET A 2 -12.40 28.89 -0.74
C MET A 2 -11.70 28.03 -1.82
N ASP A 3 -11.50 26.75 -1.53
CA ASP A 3 -10.80 25.70 -2.29
C ASP A 3 -9.27 25.65 -2.24
N ASN A 4 -8.74 25.43 -1.04
CA ASN A 4 -7.51 24.63 -0.87
C ASN A 4 -7.91 23.14 -0.78
N ALA A 5 -8.57 22.61 -1.82
CA ALA A 5 -8.80 21.18 -1.92
C ALA A 5 -7.43 20.50 -2.02
N THR A 6 -7.12 19.61 -1.09
CA THR A 6 -5.81 18.95 -1.04
C THR A 6 -5.56 18.23 -2.36
N ASN A 7 -4.57 18.70 -3.10
CA ASN A 7 -4.16 18.17 -4.39
C ASN A 7 -3.61 16.72 -4.30
N ARG A 8 -3.41 16.23 -3.07
CA ARG A 8 -2.92 14.90 -2.73
C ARG A 8 -4.09 13.93 -2.57
N ILE A 9 -4.03 12.81 -3.26
CA ILE A 9 -5.02 11.73 -3.19
C ILE A 9 -4.35 10.51 -2.59
N LYS A 10 -4.82 10.11 -1.40
CA LYS A 10 -4.37 8.89 -0.71
C LYS A 10 -5.10 7.69 -1.29
N VAL A 11 -4.34 6.75 -1.86
CA VAL A 11 -4.86 5.52 -2.43
C VAL A 11 -4.42 4.34 -1.58
N MET A 12 -5.36 3.45 -1.26
CA MET A 12 -5.06 2.13 -0.73
C MET A 12 -5.46 1.08 -1.76
N TYR A 13 -4.62 0.07 -2.01
CA TYR A 13 -5.02 -1.11 -2.77
C TYR A 13 -4.79 -2.38 -1.98
N TRP A 14 -5.73 -3.32 -2.09
CA TRP A 14 -5.75 -4.51 -1.27
C TRP A 14 -6.51 -5.66 -1.91
N ASN A 15 -5.84 -6.80 -2.07
CA ASN A 15 -6.51 -8.05 -2.34
C ASN A 15 -7.23 -8.52 -1.05
N ALA A 16 -8.55 -8.38 -1.07
CA ALA A 16 -9.40 -8.60 0.08
C ALA A 16 -9.64 -10.08 0.34
N ASN A 17 -9.52 -10.97 -0.66
CA ASN A 17 -9.87 -12.40 -0.55
C ASN A 17 -11.21 -12.59 0.22
N GLY A 18 -12.27 -12.00 -0.34
CA GLY A 18 -13.59 -11.88 0.25
C GLY A 18 -13.76 -10.68 1.19
N ILE A 19 -14.45 -9.63 0.74
CA ILE A 19 -14.61 -8.38 1.52
C ILE A 19 -15.75 -8.43 2.54
N PHE A 20 -16.77 -9.26 2.33
CA PHE A 20 -18.05 -9.18 3.05
C PHE A 20 -17.92 -9.21 4.59
N ARG A 21 -17.00 -10.02 5.13
CA ARG A 21 -16.77 -10.13 6.59
C ARG A 21 -15.74 -9.14 7.14
N LYS A 22 -15.19 -8.28 6.28
CA LYS A 22 -14.05 -7.38 6.57
C LYS A 22 -14.43 -5.90 6.43
N ILE A 23 -15.69 -5.60 6.10
CA ILE A 23 -16.20 -4.23 5.86
C ILE A 23 -15.92 -3.31 7.06
N THR A 24 -16.21 -3.75 8.30
CA THR A 24 -15.98 -2.92 9.49
C THR A 24 -14.50 -2.61 9.71
N GLU A 25 -13.60 -3.55 9.42
CA GLU A 25 -12.16 -3.34 9.53
C GLU A 25 -11.68 -2.38 8.44
N LEU A 26 -12.18 -2.56 7.21
CA LEU A 26 -11.89 -1.69 6.08
C LEU A 26 -12.35 -0.25 6.35
N GLU A 27 -13.59 -0.06 6.82
CA GLU A 27 -14.15 1.24 7.19
C GLU A 27 -13.31 1.92 8.28
N TYR A 28 -12.89 1.16 9.30
CA TYR A 28 -12.03 1.70 10.35
C TYR A 28 -10.70 2.21 9.79
N ILE A 29 -10.03 1.44 8.93
CA ILE A 29 -8.76 1.84 8.32
C ILE A 29 -8.95 3.02 7.36
N ALA A 30 -9.98 2.98 6.52
CA ALA A 30 -10.32 4.03 5.57
C ALA A 30 -10.46 5.40 6.26
N ASN A 31 -11.20 5.43 7.37
CA ASN A 31 -11.40 6.65 8.16
C ASN A 31 -10.13 7.05 8.92
N THR A 32 -9.48 6.11 9.61
CA THR A 32 -8.30 6.42 10.46
C THR A 32 -7.13 6.95 9.64
N LYS A 33 -6.91 6.41 8.44
CA LYS A 33 -5.84 6.86 7.54
C LYS A 33 -6.28 7.94 6.55
N ASN A 34 -7.55 8.34 6.60
CA ASN A 34 -8.16 9.31 5.70
C ASN A 34 -7.96 8.95 4.21
N ILE A 35 -8.22 7.70 3.83
CA ILE A 35 -7.96 7.18 2.47
C ILE A 35 -8.99 7.73 1.48
N ASP A 36 -8.58 8.31 0.35
CA ASP A 36 -9.52 8.90 -0.60
C ASP A 36 -10.09 7.88 -1.59
N ILE A 37 -9.25 6.92 -2.01
CA ILE A 37 -9.62 5.87 -2.96
C ILE A 37 -9.13 4.52 -2.44
N ILE A 38 -9.99 3.51 -2.46
CA ILE A 38 -9.67 2.13 -2.09
C ILE A 38 -9.89 1.22 -3.29
N LEU A 39 -8.86 0.51 -3.70
CA LEU A 39 -8.87 -0.45 -4.81
C LEU A 39 -8.89 -1.87 -4.25
N LEU A 40 -9.98 -2.59 -4.46
CA LEU A 40 -10.19 -3.94 -3.96
C LEU A 40 -10.07 -4.98 -5.07
N GLN A 41 -9.37 -6.07 -4.78
CA GLN A 41 -9.30 -7.28 -5.61
C GLN A 41 -9.86 -8.49 -4.84
N GLU A 42 -10.31 -9.51 -5.57
CA GLU A 42 -10.95 -10.71 -5.01
C GLU A 42 -12.05 -10.36 -3.99
N THR A 43 -13.01 -9.53 -4.41
CA THR A 43 -14.07 -9.06 -3.52
C THR A 43 -15.02 -10.19 -3.09
N HIS A 44 -15.20 -11.20 -3.93
CA HIS A 44 -16.16 -12.31 -3.78
C HIS A 44 -17.60 -11.82 -3.60
N LEU A 45 -17.89 -10.63 -4.15
CA LEU A 45 -19.23 -10.09 -4.24
C LEU A 45 -19.94 -10.69 -5.46
N ASN A 46 -21.25 -10.60 -5.43
CA ASN A 46 -22.13 -10.96 -6.52
C ASN A 46 -23.29 -9.97 -6.55
N SER A 47 -24.16 -10.09 -7.56
CA SER A 47 -25.30 -9.19 -7.76
C SER A 47 -26.21 -9.05 -6.54
N THR A 48 -26.25 -10.03 -5.63
CA THR A 48 -27.08 -10.02 -4.42
C THR A 48 -26.37 -9.50 -3.16
N ARG A 49 -25.03 -9.47 -3.16
CA ARG A 49 -24.23 -9.06 -1.99
C ARG A 49 -23.81 -7.61 -2.12
N HIS A 50 -24.58 -6.72 -1.51
CA HIS A 50 -24.24 -5.30 -1.44
C HIS A 50 -23.36 -5.03 -0.22
N ILE A 51 -22.42 -4.10 -0.39
CA ILE A 51 -21.61 -3.55 0.70
C ILE A 51 -21.79 -2.05 0.71
N ASN A 52 -21.76 -1.46 1.90
CA ASN A 52 -21.83 -0.03 2.09
C ASN A 52 -20.72 0.39 3.05
N ILE A 53 -19.98 1.43 2.69
CA ILE A 53 -19.01 2.09 3.56
C ILE A 53 -19.40 3.57 3.57
N PRO A 54 -19.76 4.13 4.75
CA PRO A 54 -20.16 5.53 4.85
C PRO A 54 -19.15 6.47 4.19
N ASN A 55 -19.64 7.47 3.47
CA ASN A 55 -18.86 8.47 2.72
C ASN A 55 -18.14 7.97 1.47
N TYR A 56 -18.35 6.73 1.03
CA TYR A 56 -17.78 6.22 -0.22
C TYR A 56 -18.88 5.79 -1.20
N THR A 57 -18.62 6.06 -2.48
CA THR A 57 -19.33 5.46 -3.61
C THR A 57 -18.56 4.23 -4.06
N ILE A 58 -19.26 3.13 -4.32
CA ILE A 58 -18.66 1.89 -4.81
C ILE A 58 -18.92 1.70 -6.31
N TYR A 59 -17.85 1.43 -7.05
CA TYR A 59 -17.85 0.92 -8.41
C TYR A 59 -17.31 -0.49 -8.37
N ARG A 60 -17.89 -1.44 -9.09
CA ARG A 60 -17.44 -2.84 -9.02
C ARG A 60 -17.76 -3.63 -10.26
N GLN A 61 -16.89 -4.60 -10.52
CA GLN A 61 -17.12 -5.66 -11.47
C GLN A 61 -17.16 -7.00 -10.74
N ASP A 62 -18.37 -7.55 -10.60
CA ASP A 62 -18.59 -8.85 -9.96
C ASP A 62 -18.26 -10.00 -10.92
N THR A 63 -17.84 -11.13 -10.38
CA THR A 63 -17.63 -12.34 -11.18
C THR A 63 -18.22 -13.57 -10.50
N ILE A 64 -18.65 -14.54 -11.30
CA ILE A 64 -19.20 -15.81 -10.79
C ILE A 64 -18.15 -16.70 -10.10
N ARG A 65 -16.85 -16.43 -10.28
CA ARG A 65 -15.74 -17.31 -9.87
C ARG A 65 -15.18 -17.03 -8.47
N ALA A 66 -15.97 -16.44 -7.57
CA ALA A 66 -15.48 -15.91 -6.29
C ALA A 66 -14.22 -15.06 -6.50
N ARG A 67 -14.30 -14.06 -7.40
CA ARG A 67 -13.26 -13.06 -7.63
C ARG A 67 -13.91 -11.68 -7.68
N GLY A 68 -13.59 -10.85 -8.67
CA GLY A 68 -14.17 -9.51 -8.83
C GLY A 68 -13.30 -8.43 -8.23
N THR A 69 -13.48 -7.22 -8.77
CA THR A 69 -12.76 -6.02 -8.37
C THR A 69 -13.75 -4.93 -7.98
N ALA A 70 -13.32 -4.00 -7.14
CA ALA A 70 -14.11 -2.83 -6.81
C ALA A 70 -13.21 -1.62 -6.54
N ILE A 71 -13.78 -0.43 -6.67
CA ILE A 71 -13.21 0.83 -6.24
C ILE A 71 -14.22 1.50 -5.30
N LEU A 72 -13.76 1.89 -4.12
CA LEU A 72 -14.49 2.81 -3.25
C LEU A 72 -13.83 4.18 -3.36
N ALA A 73 -14.58 5.18 -3.78
CA ALA A 73 -14.10 6.56 -3.88
C ALA A 73 -14.89 7.45 -2.92
N LYS A 74 -14.21 8.32 -2.17
CA LYS A 74 -14.90 9.24 -1.25
C LYS A 74 -15.85 10.16 -2.00
N ASN A 75 -17.04 10.38 -1.44
CA ASN A 75 -18.10 11.17 -2.06
C ASN A 75 -17.76 12.65 -2.27
N ASN A 76 -16.80 13.20 -1.50
CA ASN A 76 -16.33 14.57 -1.67
C ASN A 76 -15.23 14.71 -2.75
N LEU A 77 -14.72 13.60 -3.26
CA LEU A 77 -13.84 13.57 -4.43
C LEU A 77 -14.71 13.50 -5.69
N ARG A 78 -14.43 14.32 -6.70
CA ARG A 78 -15.09 14.16 -7.99
C ARG A 78 -14.58 12.88 -8.67
N HIS A 79 -15.49 11.95 -8.89
CA HIS A 79 -15.21 10.69 -9.57
C HIS A 79 -16.36 10.25 -10.48
N GLU A 80 -16.05 9.48 -11.52
CA GLU A 80 -17.02 8.90 -12.46
C GLU A 80 -16.54 7.52 -12.94
N GLU A 81 -17.47 6.62 -13.22
CA GLU A 81 -17.14 5.28 -13.75
C GLU A 81 -16.53 5.36 -15.16
N VAL A 82 -15.59 4.47 -15.44
CA VAL A 82 -14.98 4.33 -16.76
C VAL A 82 -15.30 2.95 -17.32
N ALA A 83 -15.91 2.94 -18.51
CA ALA A 83 -16.12 1.72 -19.27
C ALA A 83 -14.77 1.08 -19.61
N LEU A 84 -14.66 -0.22 -19.32
CA LEU A 84 -13.44 -0.97 -19.60
C LEU A 84 -13.46 -1.55 -21.02
N PRO A 85 -12.30 -1.64 -21.67
CA PRO A 85 -12.15 -2.42 -22.89
C PRO A 85 -12.31 -3.92 -22.60
N ASP A 86 -12.46 -4.73 -23.64
CA ASP A 86 -12.54 -6.19 -23.51
C ASP A 86 -11.21 -6.78 -23.01
N LEU A 87 -11.15 -7.02 -21.70
CA LEU A 87 -10.05 -7.69 -21.02
C LEU A 87 -10.28 -9.20 -21.05
N SER A 88 -9.22 -9.95 -21.35
CA SER A 88 -9.31 -11.40 -21.55
C SER A 88 -8.65 -12.24 -20.45
N THR A 89 -7.76 -11.61 -19.69
CA THR A 89 -6.89 -12.24 -18.68
C THR A 89 -6.77 -11.43 -17.40
N ALA A 90 -7.18 -10.16 -17.41
CA ALA A 90 -7.28 -9.32 -16.22
C ALA A 90 -8.76 -9.03 -15.89
N GLU A 91 -9.07 -9.02 -14.60
CA GLU A 91 -10.30 -8.45 -14.06
C GLU A 91 -9.98 -7.04 -13.58
N ALA A 92 -10.84 -6.06 -13.90
CA ALA A 92 -10.60 -4.68 -13.49
C ALA A 92 -11.90 -3.92 -13.21
N THR A 93 -11.76 -2.81 -12.49
CA THR A 93 -12.75 -1.74 -12.33
C THR A 93 -12.00 -0.43 -12.50
N ALA A 94 -12.57 0.55 -13.19
CA ALA A 94 -11.92 1.84 -13.43
C ALA A 94 -12.84 3.03 -13.13
N ILE A 95 -12.25 4.10 -12.63
CA ILE A 95 -12.90 5.41 -12.46
C ILE A 95 -11.98 6.51 -12.97
N ASN A 96 -12.55 7.64 -13.37
CA ASN A 96 -11.82 8.89 -13.51
C ASN A 96 -11.96 9.69 -12.22
N ILE A 97 -10.89 10.38 -11.82
CA ILE A 97 -10.90 11.39 -10.76
C ILE A 97 -10.40 12.73 -11.29
N GLY A 98 -10.82 13.84 -10.68
CA GLY A 98 -10.39 15.19 -11.07
C GLY A 98 -11.27 15.84 -12.14
N ARG A 99 -10.77 16.89 -12.80
CA ARG A 99 -11.49 17.67 -13.83
C ARG A 99 -10.56 18.10 -14.97
N GLY A 100 -11.10 18.17 -16.18
CA GLY A 100 -10.39 18.68 -17.37
C GLY A 100 -9.04 17.98 -17.58
N ASN A 101 -7.99 18.77 -17.77
CA ASN A 101 -6.62 18.27 -17.99
C ASN A 101 -5.99 17.60 -16.76
N ASN A 102 -6.58 17.79 -15.57
CA ASN A 102 -6.13 17.15 -14.34
C ASN A 102 -6.79 15.79 -14.07
N LYS A 103 -7.49 15.23 -15.06
CA LYS A 103 -8.15 13.93 -14.94
C LYS A 103 -7.12 12.80 -14.84
N ILE A 104 -7.32 11.91 -13.88
CA ILE A 104 -6.51 10.67 -13.72
C ILE A 104 -7.47 9.49 -13.77
N THR A 105 -7.17 8.49 -14.59
CA THR A 105 -7.88 7.21 -14.55
C THR A 105 -7.24 6.30 -13.51
N VAL A 106 -8.03 5.85 -12.55
CA VAL A 106 -7.60 4.93 -11.48
C VAL A 106 -8.26 3.58 -11.70
N VAL A 107 -7.45 2.53 -11.69
CA VAL A 107 -7.86 1.16 -12.01
C VAL A 107 -7.48 0.21 -10.86
N SER A 108 -8.48 -0.49 -10.34
CA SER A 108 -8.26 -1.69 -9.53
C SER A 108 -8.11 -2.87 -10.47
N ALA A 109 -6.96 -3.55 -10.47
CA ALA A 109 -6.66 -4.65 -11.37
C ALA A 109 -6.31 -5.94 -10.63
N TYR A 110 -6.87 -7.05 -11.10
CA TYR A 110 -6.54 -8.39 -10.66
C TYR A 110 -6.19 -9.28 -11.85
N VAL A 111 -4.97 -9.79 -11.87
CA VAL A 111 -4.57 -10.80 -12.84
C VAL A 111 -4.65 -12.16 -12.13
N PRO A 112 -5.69 -12.97 -12.38
CA PRO A 112 -5.70 -14.35 -11.92
C PRO A 112 -4.45 -15.06 -12.46
N GLY A 113 -3.88 -16.00 -11.71
CA GLY A 113 -2.59 -16.68 -11.98
C GLY A 113 -2.37 -17.32 -13.37
N SER A 114 -3.34 -17.19 -14.28
CA SER A 114 -3.17 -17.29 -15.73
C SER A 114 -2.21 -16.24 -16.32
N ARG A 115 -1.79 -16.47 -17.57
CA ARG A 115 -0.85 -15.61 -18.31
C ARG A 115 -1.46 -14.23 -18.58
N PHE A 116 -0.85 -13.17 -18.04
CA PHE A 116 -1.23 -11.78 -18.32
C PHE A 116 -0.90 -11.42 -19.76
N ARG A 117 -1.92 -11.00 -20.53
CA ARG A 117 -1.72 -10.63 -21.95
C ARG A 117 -1.23 -9.20 -22.10
N LYS A 118 -0.27 -9.01 -23.00
CA LYS A 118 0.22 -7.69 -23.45
C LYS A 118 -0.90 -6.78 -23.92
N ARG A 119 -1.91 -7.33 -24.61
CA ARG A 119 -3.08 -6.58 -25.07
C ARG A 119 -3.83 -5.95 -23.89
N ASP A 120 -4.16 -6.74 -22.88
CA ASP A 120 -4.88 -6.26 -21.70
C ASP A 120 -4.07 -5.17 -20.96
N PHE A 121 -2.76 -5.35 -20.79
CA PHE A 121 -1.88 -4.32 -20.22
C PHE A 121 -1.92 -3.01 -21.04
N THR A 122 -1.79 -3.11 -22.36
CA THR A 122 -1.79 -1.94 -23.25
C THR A 122 -3.14 -1.24 -23.25
N ASN A 123 -4.23 -2.00 -23.23
CA ASN A 123 -5.59 -1.49 -23.15
C ASN A 123 -5.83 -0.74 -21.83
N LEU A 124 -5.36 -1.28 -20.70
CA LEU A 124 -5.47 -0.61 -19.40
C LEU A 124 -4.65 0.69 -19.34
N LEU A 125 -3.41 0.70 -19.86
CA LEU A 125 -2.61 1.92 -19.97
C LEU A 125 -3.20 2.93 -20.98
N GLY A 126 -3.95 2.44 -21.95
CA GLY A 126 -4.63 3.24 -22.98
C GLY A 126 -5.93 3.90 -22.52
N LEU A 127 -6.37 3.68 -21.26
CA LEU A 127 -7.57 4.32 -20.71
C LEU A 127 -7.44 5.84 -20.57
N GLY A 128 -6.21 6.37 -20.58
CA GLY A 128 -5.95 7.80 -20.60
C GLY A 128 -4.46 8.14 -20.68
N ASP A 129 -4.16 9.43 -20.66
CA ASP A 129 -2.78 9.94 -20.63
C ASP A 129 -2.18 9.88 -19.21
N ARG A 130 -3.06 9.93 -18.21
CA ARG A 130 -2.73 9.89 -16.78
C ARG A 130 -3.45 8.72 -16.14
N VAL A 131 -2.71 7.66 -15.80
CA VAL A 131 -3.29 6.39 -15.35
C VAL A 131 -2.56 5.86 -14.13
N LEU A 132 -3.31 5.42 -13.13
CA LEU A 132 -2.86 4.57 -12.03
C LEU A 132 -3.54 3.21 -12.16
N ILE A 133 -2.77 2.14 -12.34
CA ILE A 133 -3.26 0.76 -12.29
C ILE A 133 -2.64 0.10 -11.07
N ALA A 134 -3.44 -0.35 -10.11
CA ALA A 134 -2.89 -1.04 -8.93
C ALA A 134 -3.74 -2.24 -8.50
N GLY A 135 -3.06 -3.23 -7.92
CA GLY A 135 -3.69 -4.43 -7.39
C GLY A 135 -2.76 -5.64 -7.45
N ASN A 136 -3.35 -6.84 -7.46
CA ASN A 136 -2.59 -8.08 -7.45
C ASN A 136 -2.42 -8.61 -8.88
N PHE A 137 -1.18 -8.58 -9.37
CA PHE A 137 -0.83 -9.01 -10.72
C PHE A 137 -0.38 -10.48 -10.80
N ASN A 138 -0.23 -11.17 -9.67
CA ASN A 138 0.39 -12.50 -9.59
C ASN A 138 1.71 -12.57 -10.40
N ALA A 139 2.45 -11.45 -10.44
CA ALA A 139 3.64 -11.26 -11.25
C ALA A 139 4.86 -11.27 -10.34
N GLN A 140 5.68 -12.31 -10.44
CA GLN A 140 6.88 -12.47 -9.63
C GLN A 140 8.10 -12.08 -10.45
N HIS A 141 8.97 -11.22 -9.90
CA HIS A 141 10.24 -10.86 -10.51
C HIS A 141 11.25 -10.39 -9.45
N PRO A 142 12.55 -10.69 -9.60
CA PRO A 142 13.58 -10.23 -8.65
C PRO A 142 13.66 -8.72 -8.47
N THR A 143 13.32 -7.93 -9.49
CA THR A 143 13.31 -6.45 -9.45
C THR A 143 12.42 -5.89 -8.35
N TRP A 144 11.34 -6.58 -8.00
CA TRP A 144 10.47 -6.19 -6.90
C TRP A 144 10.53 -7.21 -5.75
N HIS A 145 11.71 -7.79 -5.49
CA HIS A 145 12.01 -8.61 -4.30
C HIS A 145 11.28 -9.97 -4.24
N CYS A 146 10.91 -10.55 -5.39
CA CYS A 146 10.57 -11.97 -5.45
C CYS A 146 11.83 -12.84 -5.60
N SER A 147 11.78 -14.09 -5.13
CA SER A 147 12.90 -15.03 -5.26
C SER A 147 13.19 -15.45 -6.71
N SER A 148 12.17 -15.45 -7.58
CA SER A 148 12.29 -15.85 -8.98
C SER A 148 11.35 -15.02 -9.87
N ALA A 149 11.59 -15.11 -11.17
CA ALA A 149 10.69 -14.55 -12.17
C ALA A 149 9.68 -15.60 -12.64
N ASN A 150 8.41 -15.24 -12.74
CA ASN A 150 7.38 -16.04 -13.42
C ASN A 150 7.00 -15.38 -14.77
N PRO A 151 6.25 -16.06 -15.67
CA PRO A 151 5.91 -15.51 -16.98
C PRO A 151 5.22 -14.13 -16.93
N ASN A 152 4.37 -13.89 -15.94
CA ASN A 152 3.70 -12.61 -15.75
C ASN A 152 4.69 -11.51 -15.34
N GLY A 153 5.61 -11.80 -14.43
CA GLY A 153 6.65 -10.86 -14.02
C GLY A 153 7.66 -10.58 -15.13
N THR A 154 8.08 -11.58 -15.90
CA THR A 154 8.94 -11.36 -17.07
C THR A 154 8.25 -10.50 -18.13
N MET A 155 6.96 -10.76 -18.40
CA MET A 155 6.17 -9.94 -19.33
C MET A 155 6.07 -8.49 -18.83
N LEU A 156 5.71 -8.31 -17.55
CA LEU A 156 5.48 -6.99 -16.98
C LEU A 156 6.78 -6.19 -16.91
N PHE A 157 7.87 -6.81 -16.50
CA PHE A 157 9.21 -6.22 -16.50
C PHE A 157 9.57 -5.72 -17.90
N LYS A 158 9.41 -6.56 -18.94
CA LYS A 158 9.68 -6.17 -20.33
C LYS A 158 8.80 -5.00 -20.79
N MET A 159 7.52 -4.99 -20.47
CA MET A 159 6.60 -3.93 -20.89
C MET A 159 6.91 -2.57 -20.26
N VAL A 160 7.37 -2.57 -19.01
CA VAL A 160 7.75 -1.34 -18.29
C VAL A 160 9.13 -0.86 -18.73
N HIS A 161 10.07 -1.76 -19.04
CA HIS A 161 11.46 -1.42 -19.37
C HIS A 161 11.76 -1.34 -20.88
N SER A 162 10.80 -1.64 -21.76
CA SER A 162 11.00 -1.54 -23.21
C SER A 162 11.08 -0.11 -23.72
N GLY A 163 10.76 0.90 -22.89
CA GLY A 163 10.71 2.32 -23.28
C GLY A 163 9.50 2.71 -24.13
N THR A 164 8.66 1.74 -24.54
CA THR A 164 7.53 1.98 -25.45
C THR A 164 6.23 2.38 -24.75
N SER A 165 6.12 2.13 -23.44
CA SER A 165 4.84 2.24 -22.71
C SER A 165 4.73 3.50 -21.85
N ASP A 166 5.80 4.31 -21.76
CA ASP A 166 5.94 5.51 -20.93
C ASP A 166 5.28 5.37 -19.54
N CYS A 167 5.63 4.29 -18.84
CA CYS A 167 5.04 3.95 -17.56
C CYS A 167 6.11 3.57 -16.53
N SER A 168 5.81 3.75 -15.26
CA SER A 168 6.66 3.34 -14.13
C SER A 168 5.95 2.28 -13.31
N LEU A 169 6.70 1.31 -12.79
CA LEU A 169 6.21 0.28 -11.88
C LEU A 169 6.70 0.58 -10.46
N HIS A 170 5.79 0.45 -9.52
CA HIS A 170 6.00 0.70 -8.10
C HIS A 170 5.57 -0.51 -7.29
N HIS A 171 6.28 -0.75 -6.21
CA HIS A 171 6.03 -1.85 -5.29
C HIS A 171 6.26 -1.37 -3.86
N PRO A 172 5.57 -1.96 -2.87
CA PRO A 172 5.80 -1.60 -1.48
C PRO A 172 7.23 -1.94 -1.03
N THR A 173 7.79 -1.13 -0.13
CA THR A 173 9.03 -1.46 0.59
C THR A 173 8.72 -2.51 1.65
N THR A 174 9.02 -3.78 1.36
CA THR A 174 8.80 -4.90 2.30
C THR A 174 9.96 -5.87 2.21
N TYR A 175 10.24 -6.58 3.31
CA TYR A 175 11.23 -7.66 3.38
C TYR A 175 10.63 -9.06 3.10
N ASN A 176 9.42 -9.15 2.52
CA ASN A 176 8.80 -10.44 2.20
C ASN A 176 9.15 -10.90 0.77
N ASN A 177 9.40 -12.20 0.59
CA ASN A 177 9.86 -12.82 -0.66
C ASN A 177 8.79 -12.97 -1.76
N SER A 178 7.71 -12.17 -1.76
CA SER A 178 6.65 -12.27 -2.78
C SER A 178 5.83 -10.98 -2.91
N VAL A 179 6.43 -9.93 -3.47
CA VAL A 179 5.73 -8.67 -3.72
C VAL A 179 4.99 -8.76 -5.06
N ILE A 180 3.73 -9.20 -5.02
CA ILE A 180 2.89 -9.37 -6.22
C ILE A 180 1.76 -8.33 -6.31
N ASP A 181 1.60 -7.53 -5.26
CA ASP A 181 0.71 -6.37 -5.18
C ASP A 181 1.46 -5.12 -5.66
N LEU A 182 1.23 -4.74 -6.92
CA LEU A 182 2.01 -3.73 -7.64
C LEU A 182 1.14 -2.53 -8.05
N ALA A 183 1.78 -1.40 -8.30
CA ALA A 183 1.16 -0.23 -8.89
C ALA A 183 1.94 0.20 -10.14
N ILE A 184 1.23 0.68 -11.16
CA ILE A 184 1.78 1.09 -12.45
C ILE A 184 1.22 2.47 -12.77
N THR A 185 2.09 3.42 -13.09
CA THR A 185 1.72 4.81 -13.37
C THR A 185 2.11 5.20 -14.79
N LYS A 186 1.25 5.95 -15.47
CA LYS A 186 1.53 6.64 -16.74
C LYS A 186 1.12 8.10 -16.58
N GLY A 187 1.97 9.05 -16.98
CA GLY A 187 1.67 10.49 -16.90
C GLY A 187 1.38 11.04 -15.49
N ILE A 188 1.74 10.30 -14.44
CA ILE A 188 1.59 10.70 -13.05
C ILE A 188 2.81 10.25 -12.24
N HIS A 189 3.16 11.04 -11.22
CA HIS A 189 4.18 10.69 -10.25
C HIS A 189 3.54 10.34 -8.91
N LEU A 190 4.11 9.35 -8.24
CA LEU A 190 3.81 9.11 -6.83
C LEU A 190 4.56 10.15 -5.99
N GLU A 191 3.90 10.68 -4.97
CA GLU A 191 4.53 11.64 -4.06
C GLU A 191 5.46 10.93 -3.07
N ASP A 192 5.17 9.66 -2.77
CA ASP A 192 5.90 8.82 -1.81
C ASP A 192 6.01 7.40 -2.35
N GLN A 193 7.07 6.68 -1.95
CA GLN A 193 7.20 5.25 -2.24
C GLN A 193 6.03 4.48 -1.60
N PRO A 194 5.41 3.51 -2.30
CA PRO A 194 4.35 2.71 -1.71
C PRO A 194 4.82 2.00 -0.44
N THR A 195 3.94 1.93 0.55
CA THR A 195 4.19 1.28 1.84
C THR A 195 3.13 0.23 2.12
N THR A 196 3.46 -0.80 2.91
CA THR A 196 2.49 -1.81 3.31
C THR A 196 2.41 -1.93 4.82
N GLU A 197 1.23 -2.28 5.33
CA GLU A 197 1.02 -2.49 6.76
C GLU A 197 0.21 -3.76 7.03
N HIS A 198 0.59 -4.49 8.08
CA HIS A 198 -0.08 -5.73 8.50
C HIS A 198 -1.35 -5.46 9.32
N ILE A 199 -2.31 -4.72 8.76
CA ILE A 199 -3.43 -4.16 9.52
C ILE A 199 -4.79 -4.79 9.22
N LEU A 200 -5.00 -5.36 8.02
CA LEU A 200 -6.27 -5.97 7.58
C LEU A 200 -6.22 -7.51 7.55
N ASN A 201 -7.37 -8.17 7.71
CA ASN A 201 -7.48 -9.63 7.76
C ASN A 201 -7.57 -10.30 6.37
N SER A 202 -6.46 -10.30 5.63
CA SER A 202 -6.24 -11.12 4.42
C SER A 202 -4.85 -11.75 4.49
N ASP A 203 -4.61 -12.73 3.61
CA ASP A 203 -3.28 -13.26 3.29
C ASP A 203 -2.43 -12.22 2.55
N HIS A 204 -3.07 -11.22 1.94
CA HIS A 204 -2.45 -10.00 1.44
C HIS A 204 -2.51 -8.84 2.44
N ASN A 205 -1.51 -7.96 2.39
CA ASN A 205 -1.49 -6.72 3.16
C ASN A 205 -1.94 -5.56 2.26
N PRO A 206 -2.68 -4.58 2.79
CA PRO A 206 -2.94 -3.36 2.05
C PRO A 206 -1.64 -2.63 1.72
N VAL A 207 -1.62 -1.99 0.56
CA VAL A 207 -0.55 -1.11 0.12
C VAL A 207 -1.10 0.30 -0.02
N PHE A 208 -0.33 1.28 0.43
CA PHE A 208 -0.68 2.69 0.47
C PHE A 208 0.25 3.49 -0.43
N LEU A 209 -0.31 4.40 -1.22
CA LEU A 209 0.43 5.37 -2.02
C LEU A 209 -0.31 6.71 -2.08
N THR A 210 0.40 7.77 -2.45
CA THR A 210 -0.19 9.10 -2.66
C THR A 210 0.10 9.58 -4.08
N ILE A 211 -0.92 10.09 -4.77
CA ILE A 211 -0.78 10.73 -6.10
C ILE A 211 -1.22 12.19 -6.05
N SER A 212 -0.67 13.00 -6.94
CA SER A 212 -1.04 14.40 -7.11
C SER A 212 -2.03 14.59 -8.27
N LEU A 213 -3.15 15.27 -8.04
CA LEU A 213 -4.11 15.61 -9.10
C LEU A 213 -3.54 16.65 -10.08
N SER A 214 -2.79 17.63 -9.58
CA SER A 214 -2.21 18.68 -10.42
C SER A 214 -1.12 18.12 -11.31
N HIS A 215 -1.12 18.61 -12.54
CA HIS A 215 0.04 18.50 -13.41
C HIS A 215 1.25 19.12 -12.68
N HIS A 216 2.29 18.33 -12.40
CA HIS A 216 3.58 18.92 -12.08
C HIS A 216 4.12 19.53 -13.37
N ASN A 217 3.77 20.79 -13.61
CA ASN A 217 4.68 21.65 -14.35
C ASN A 217 5.89 21.79 -13.42
N HIS A 218 7.07 21.38 -13.89
CA HIS A 218 8.31 21.80 -13.24
C HIS A 218 8.21 23.32 -12.96
N HIS A 219 8.56 23.76 -11.76
CA HIS A 219 8.35 25.10 -11.18
C HIS A 219 7.13 25.22 -10.24
N ASP A 220 7.27 24.74 -8.99
CA ASP A 220 7.44 25.68 -7.88
C ASP A 220 7.72 24.94 -6.56
N THR A 221 8.89 25.22 -6.01
CA THR A 221 9.33 24.84 -4.67
C THR A 221 8.74 25.81 -3.66
N ASN A 222 7.97 25.34 -2.66
CA ASN A 222 7.97 25.85 -1.27
C ASN A 222 6.84 25.20 -0.45
N HIS A 223 7.07 23.98 0.05
CA HIS A 223 6.36 23.52 1.26
C HIS A 223 7.37 22.94 2.26
N THR A 224 7.15 23.35 3.51
CA THR A 224 7.96 23.18 4.73
C THR A 224 8.48 21.76 4.94
N ARG A 225 9.77 21.64 5.28
CA ARG A 225 10.56 20.43 5.10
C ARG A 225 10.75 19.58 6.37
N LEU A 226 10.30 18.31 6.39
CA LEU A 226 10.81 17.28 7.34
C LEU A 226 11.63 16.22 6.62
N ASP A 227 12.86 15.98 7.07
CA ASP A 227 13.85 15.17 6.35
C ASP A 227 13.75 13.64 6.62
N SER A 228 13.73 12.85 5.55
CA SER A 228 13.69 11.38 5.47
C SER A 228 14.87 10.85 4.64
N TYR A 229 15.47 9.72 5.00
CA TYR A 229 16.66 9.20 4.33
C TYR A 229 16.38 8.72 2.89
N ASN A 230 17.21 9.18 1.95
CA ASN A 230 17.25 8.77 0.55
C ASN A 230 18.29 7.66 0.36
N TYR A 231 17.84 6.42 0.56
CA TYR A 231 18.67 5.21 0.44
C TYR A 231 19.17 4.94 -0.99
N THR A 232 18.54 5.51 -2.02
CA THR A 232 18.99 5.35 -3.43
C THR A 232 20.29 6.08 -3.73
N ARG A 233 20.61 7.11 -2.93
CA ARG A 233 21.84 7.90 -3.01
C ARG A 233 22.80 7.61 -1.84
N ALA A 234 22.56 6.54 -1.10
CA ALA A 234 23.39 6.18 0.03
C ALA A 234 24.81 5.81 -0.43
N ASP A 235 25.81 6.42 0.22
CA ASP A 235 27.20 5.99 0.10
C ASP A 235 27.43 4.80 1.03
N TRP A 236 27.12 3.61 0.53
CA TRP A 236 27.25 2.37 1.31
C TRP A 236 28.68 2.05 1.72
N ARG A 237 29.67 2.58 1.00
CA ARG A 237 31.08 2.43 1.37
C ARG A 237 31.36 3.23 2.63
N ARG A 238 30.96 4.50 2.65
CA ARG A 238 31.09 5.39 3.81
C ARG A 238 30.25 4.93 5.01
N PHE A 239 29.04 4.40 4.76
CA PHE A 239 28.22 3.79 5.81
C PHE A 239 28.96 2.63 6.48
N ARG A 240 29.51 1.71 5.66
CA ARG A 240 30.24 0.53 6.14
C ARG A 240 31.52 0.92 6.89
N GLU A 241 32.29 1.86 6.36
CA GLU A 241 33.48 2.40 7.05
C GLU A 241 33.09 2.99 8.41
N SER A 242 32.04 3.81 8.46
CA SER A 242 31.54 4.41 9.72
C SER A 242 31.09 3.37 10.74
N ILE A 243 30.42 2.29 10.32
CA ILE A 243 30.05 1.20 11.24
C ILE A 243 31.29 0.50 11.75
N ASN A 244 32.18 0.07 10.85
CA ASN A 244 33.37 -0.72 11.20
C ASN A 244 34.33 0.03 12.13
N THR A 245 34.44 1.36 12.00
CA THR A 245 35.29 2.18 12.88
C THR A 245 34.67 2.40 14.26
N ASN A 246 33.34 2.49 14.35
CA ASN A 246 32.66 2.93 15.58
C ASN A 246 31.97 1.81 16.36
N ILE A 247 31.83 0.62 15.77
CA ILE A 247 31.31 -0.54 16.47
C ILE A 247 32.37 -1.05 17.45
N LYS A 248 32.09 -0.94 18.74
CA LYS A 248 32.93 -1.58 19.76
C LYS A 248 32.56 -3.05 19.83
N HIS A 249 33.55 -3.94 19.78
CA HIS A 249 33.34 -5.34 20.12
C HIS A 249 32.95 -5.41 21.60
N THR A 250 31.69 -5.74 21.88
CA THR A 250 31.19 -5.86 23.25
C THR A 250 31.74 -7.13 23.90
N MET A 251 32.27 -6.99 25.12
CA MET A 251 32.60 -8.07 26.06
C MET A 251 31.35 -8.91 26.40
N PRO A 252 31.48 -10.13 26.98
CA PRO A 252 30.34 -11.02 27.23
C PRO A 252 29.25 -10.35 28.08
N ILE A 253 28.04 -10.31 27.51
CA ILE A 253 26.85 -9.73 28.13
C ILE A 253 26.34 -10.67 29.22
N SER A 254 26.25 -10.18 30.45
CA SER A 254 25.94 -10.99 31.63
C SER A 254 24.65 -10.56 32.35
N ASN A 255 24.08 -9.39 32.04
CA ASN A 255 22.82 -8.92 32.64
C ASN A 255 21.96 -8.07 31.69
N SER A 256 20.72 -7.79 32.10
CA SER A 256 19.74 -7.03 31.30
C SER A 256 20.15 -5.58 31.03
N THR A 257 20.85 -4.94 31.97
CA THR A 257 21.32 -3.56 31.81
C THR A 257 22.39 -3.46 30.73
N GLU A 258 23.29 -4.44 30.66
CA GLU A 258 24.30 -4.55 29.60
C GLU A 258 23.68 -4.83 28.23
N ILE A 259 22.57 -5.58 28.16
CA ILE A 259 21.79 -5.76 26.93
C ILE A 259 21.26 -4.40 26.45
N GLU A 260 20.63 -3.62 27.32
CA GLU A 260 20.07 -2.31 26.97
C GLU A 260 21.16 -1.35 26.51
N GLN A 261 22.33 -1.35 27.18
CA GLN A 261 23.48 -0.55 26.78
C GLN A 261 24.07 -0.97 25.43
N ALA A 262 24.17 -2.29 25.17
CA ALA A 262 24.65 -2.80 23.89
C ALA A 262 23.69 -2.44 22.75
N VAL A 263 22.37 -2.57 22.97
CA VAL A 263 21.34 -2.18 22.01
C VAL A 263 21.36 -0.67 21.76
N ALA A 264 21.48 0.14 22.81
CA ALA A 264 21.57 1.59 22.69
C ALA A 264 22.84 2.00 21.90
N HIS A 265 23.98 1.37 22.18
CA HIS A 265 25.23 1.61 21.46
C HIS A 265 25.11 1.23 19.99
N LEU A 266 24.59 0.03 19.68
CA LEU A 266 24.39 -0.42 18.30
C LEU A 266 23.44 0.52 17.54
N THR A 267 22.33 0.91 18.18
CA THR A 267 21.35 1.83 17.61
C THR A 267 21.97 3.19 17.31
N HIS A 268 22.77 3.72 18.24
CA HIS A 268 23.47 4.98 18.06
C HIS A 268 24.48 4.91 16.91
N THR A 269 25.29 3.84 16.86
CA THR A 269 26.28 3.61 15.81
C THR A 269 25.64 3.51 14.43
N ILE A 270 24.51 2.80 14.31
CA ILE A 270 23.74 2.70 13.05
C ILE A 270 23.16 4.05 12.64
N ASN A 271 22.57 4.78 13.59
CA ASN A 271 21.95 6.09 13.30
C ASN A 271 23.00 7.13 12.86
N ASN A 272 24.18 7.14 13.48
CA ASN A 272 25.27 8.03 13.09
C ASN A 272 25.82 7.69 11.71
N ALA A 273 26.04 6.39 11.43
CA ALA A 273 26.46 5.95 10.10
C ALA A 273 25.43 6.34 9.03
N ALA A 274 24.14 6.20 9.31
CA ALA A 274 23.06 6.62 8.43
C ALA A 274 23.06 8.14 8.20
N ALA A 275 23.23 8.94 9.27
CA ALA A 275 23.25 10.39 9.18
C ALA A 275 24.39 10.95 8.30
N ILE A 276 25.53 10.27 8.28
CA ILE A 276 26.72 10.71 7.54
C ILE A 276 26.73 10.18 6.09
N ALA A 277 26.16 8.99 5.86
CA ALA A 277 26.27 8.29 4.59
C ALA A 277 25.01 8.34 3.71
N ILE A 278 23.86 8.72 4.27
CA ILE A 278 22.57 8.66 3.56
C ILE A 278 21.99 10.08 3.46
N PRO A 279 21.94 10.68 2.25
CA PRO A 279 21.32 11.99 2.04
C PRO A 279 19.84 11.97 2.47
N LYS A 280 19.26 13.09 2.92
CA LYS A 280 17.83 13.16 3.26
C LYS A 280 16.99 13.91 2.20
N HIS A 281 15.69 13.62 2.11
CA HIS A 281 14.65 14.24 1.29
C HIS A 281 13.41 14.56 2.14
N THR A 282 12.53 15.45 1.69
CA THR A 282 11.53 16.08 2.55
C THR A 282 10.13 15.42 2.50
N ILE A 283 9.42 15.32 3.64
CA ILE A 283 8.03 14.82 3.84
C ILE A 283 7.22 15.85 4.68
N THR A 284 5.87 15.85 4.60
CA THR A 284 4.97 16.63 5.47
C THR A 284 3.85 15.75 6.06
N ASN A 285 3.47 15.96 7.33
CA ASN A 285 2.44 15.19 8.06
C ASN A 285 1.29 16.10 8.54
N THR A 286 0.05 15.60 8.51
CA THR A 286 -1.09 16.15 9.28
C THR A 286 -2.04 15.05 9.80
N SER A 287 -2.70 15.38 10.91
CA SER A 287 -3.21 14.59 12.03
C SER A 287 -4.51 13.77 11.79
N SER A 288 -4.73 12.71 12.58
CA SER A 288 -5.94 11.87 12.61
C SER A 288 -6.68 11.93 13.95
N ILE A 289 -7.98 11.59 13.93
CA ILE A 289 -8.87 11.45 15.10
C ILE A 289 -8.42 10.26 15.98
N GLN A 290 -8.48 10.42 17.31
CA GLN A 290 -7.99 9.43 18.29
C GLN A 290 -9.08 8.43 18.72
N LEU A 291 -8.81 7.13 18.53
CA LEU A 291 -9.46 6.08 19.31
C LEU A 291 -8.91 6.04 20.75
N PRO A 292 -9.65 5.44 21.71
CA PRO A 292 -9.13 5.16 23.04
C PRO A 292 -7.84 4.33 22.98
N GLU A 293 -6.85 4.73 23.77
CA GLU A 293 -5.53 4.09 23.91
C GLU A 293 -5.63 2.57 24.16
N THR A 294 -6.69 2.13 24.85
CA THR A 294 -6.96 0.72 25.14
C THR A 294 -7.22 -0.10 23.87
N ILE A 295 -7.97 0.45 22.91
CA ILE A 295 -8.25 -0.21 21.62
C ILE A 295 -7.00 -0.17 20.73
N LEU A 296 -6.25 0.95 20.74
CA LEU A 296 -4.99 1.07 20.00
C LEU A 296 -3.97 0.02 20.43
N ARG A 297 -3.78 -0.18 21.73
CA ARG A 297 -2.89 -1.22 22.29
C ARG A 297 -3.31 -2.63 21.85
N LYS A 298 -4.61 -2.92 21.79
CA LYS A 298 -5.13 -4.21 21.33
C LYS A 298 -4.89 -4.42 19.83
N ILE A 299 -5.06 -3.38 19.00
CA ILE A 299 -4.73 -3.43 17.58
C ILE A 299 -3.24 -3.67 17.37
N GLN A 300 -2.38 -2.97 18.11
CA GLN A 300 -0.92 -3.18 18.06
C GLN A 300 -0.54 -4.61 18.47
N PHE A 301 -1.15 -5.13 19.54
CA PHE A 301 -0.94 -6.51 20.00
C PHE A 301 -1.41 -7.53 18.95
N LYS A 302 -2.61 -7.35 18.37
CA LYS A 302 -3.12 -8.16 17.25
C LYS A 302 -2.11 -8.21 16.10
N ASN A 303 -1.56 -7.07 15.71
CA ASN A 303 -0.59 -6.98 14.61
C ASN A 303 0.71 -7.75 14.92
N ARG A 304 1.19 -7.72 16.17
CA ARG A 304 2.32 -8.54 16.64
C ARG A 304 2.02 -10.04 16.56
N ILE A 305 0.84 -10.47 17.03
CA ILE A 305 0.40 -11.88 16.96
C ILE A 305 0.24 -12.34 15.50
N LYS A 306 -0.27 -11.48 14.60
CA LYS A 306 -0.37 -11.77 13.17
C LYS A 306 1.00 -11.98 12.53
N LYS A 307 1.99 -11.13 12.87
CA LYS A 307 3.38 -11.29 12.43
C LYS A 307 3.95 -12.64 12.89
N LEU A 308 3.73 -13.01 14.15
CA LEU A 308 4.18 -14.29 14.70
C LEU A 308 3.51 -15.50 14.01
N TRP A 309 2.21 -15.43 13.73
CA TRP A 309 1.53 -16.47 12.95
C TRP A 309 2.10 -16.60 11.54
N ASN A 310 2.42 -15.50 10.88
CA ASN A 310 2.99 -15.55 9.54
C ASN A 310 4.38 -16.20 9.49
N LEU A 311 5.19 -15.99 10.53
CA LEU A 311 6.51 -16.61 10.66
C LEU A 311 6.44 -18.09 11.02
N THR A 312 5.53 -18.46 11.91
CA THR A 312 5.50 -19.81 12.51
C THR A 312 4.47 -20.75 11.87
N LYS A 313 3.46 -20.20 11.19
CA LYS A 313 2.26 -20.88 10.69
C LYS A 313 1.54 -21.74 11.73
N ASN A 314 1.76 -21.50 13.03
CA ASN A 314 1.21 -22.30 14.12
C ASN A 314 -0.33 -22.12 14.24
N PRO A 315 -1.12 -23.22 14.20
CA PRO A 315 -2.58 -23.17 14.31
C PRO A 315 -3.10 -22.56 15.62
N ALA A 316 -2.41 -22.75 16.75
CA ALA A 316 -2.82 -22.18 18.03
C ALA A 316 -2.75 -20.64 18.01
N ILE A 317 -1.72 -20.09 17.34
CA ILE A 317 -1.55 -18.64 17.16
C ILE A 317 -2.63 -18.09 16.22
N LYS A 318 -3.02 -18.85 15.18
CA LYS A 318 -4.15 -18.50 14.30
C LYS A 318 -5.47 -18.41 15.08
N THR A 319 -5.72 -19.37 15.96
CA THR A 319 -6.90 -19.37 16.83
C THR A 319 -6.91 -18.17 17.77
N HIS A 320 -5.77 -17.84 18.37
CA HIS A 320 -5.63 -16.66 19.23
C HIS A 320 -5.83 -15.35 18.45
N LEU A 321 -5.24 -15.23 17.25
CA LEU A 321 -5.43 -14.10 16.34
C LEU A 321 -6.91 -13.88 16.00
N ASN A 322 -7.64 -14.95 15.65
CA ASN A 322 -9.07 -14.87 15.33
C ASN A 322 -9.91 -14.37 16.52
N ARG A 323 -9.57 -14.78 17.75
CA ARG A 323 -10.23 -14.27 18.97
C ARG A 323 -9.97 -12.77 19.15
N LEU A 324 -8.72 -12.32 18.99
CA LEU A 324 -8.37 -10.89 19.09
C LEU A 324 -9.11 -10.04 18.04
N ILE A 325 -9.20 -10.52 16.79
CA ILE A 325 -9.94 -9.85 15.72
C ILE A 325 -11.41 -9.65 16.12
N LYS A 326 -12.06 -10.70 16.65
CA LYS A 326 -13.46 -10.62 17.08
C LYS A 326 -13.66 -9.59 18.20
N ILE A 327 -12.80 -9.64 19.24
CA ILE A 327 -12.86 -8.74 20.40
C ILE A 327 -12.70 -7.27 19.96
N ILE A 328 -11.69 -6.98 19.15
CA ILE A 328 -11.44 -5.62 18.65
C ILE A 328 -12.63 -5.13 17.81
N GLY A 329 -13.20 -5.99 16.95
CA GLY A 329 -14.38 -5.66 16.16
C GLY A 329 -15.58 -5.26 17.02
N THR A 330 -15.84 -5.98 18.12
CA THR A 330 -16.89 -5.62 19.08
C THR A 330 -16.62 -4.32 19.84
N GLU A 331 -15.38 -4.11 20.31
CA GLU A 331 -15.01 -2.92 21.09
C GLU A 331 -15.05 -1.64 20.24
N VAL A 332 -14.57 -1.70 19.00
CA VAL A 332 -14.64 -0.59 18.04
C VAL A 332 -16.10 -0.25 17.72
N LYS A 333 -16.96 -1.26 17.53
CA LYS A 333 -18.38 -1.06 17.28
C LYS A 333 -19.12 -0.45 18.48
N ALA A 334 -18.79 -0.89 19.70
CA ALA A 334 -19.36 -0.32 20.92
C ALA A 334 -18.93 1.14 21.13
N HIS A 335 -17.67 1.47 20.86
CA HIS A 335 -17.17 2.85 20.98
C HIS A 335 -17.87 3.79 19.99
N LYS A 336 -18.07 3.37 18.73
CA LYS A 336 -18.81 4.12 17.71
C LYS A 336 -20.30 4.36 18.02
N ASN A 337 -20.90 3.56 18.90
CA ASN A 337 -22.29 3.71 19.30
C ASN A 337 -22.46 4.64 20.51
N ASN A 338 -21.37 4.98 21.20
CA ASN A 338 -21.34 5.78 22.43
C ASN A 338 -20.69 7.17 22.22
N VAL A 339 -20.30 7.50 20.99
CA VAL A 339 -19.79 8.79 20.50
C VAL A 339 -20.66 9.18 19.32
#